data_AF-A0A7K7IW61-F1
#
_entry.id   AF-A0A7K7IW61-F1
#
_cell.length_a   1.000
_cell.length_b   1.000
_cell.length_c   1.000
_cell.angle_alpha   90.00
_cell.angle_beta   90.00
_cell.angle_gamma   90.00
#
_symmetry.space_group_name_H-M   'P 1'
#
loop_
_entity.id
_entity.type
_entity.pdbx_description
1 polymer ?
#
loop_
_entity_poly.entity_id
_entity_poly.type
_entity_poly.pdbx_seq_one_letter_code
_entity_poly.pdbx_strand_id
1 'polypeptide(L)'
;RDLPALFEQAAERLPSLLPAASKEQLLYLYARYKQVKLGTCNTPKPGFFDFEGKQKWEAWKALGDTSPHQAMQEYIAAVKKLDPSWNPQTPEKRGKESKTVFGGPVISSLYQEEEIIREEDKNIFDYCRENNIDYVTKAIQSKKVDVNVTDEEGRALLHWACDRGHKELVSVLLQNAADVNIQDGEGQTALHYAATCEFLDIVELLLQAGADPGLRDQEGCLPEEVTDSKAITRALQQHGPGQP
;
A
#
# COMPACT_ATOMS: atom_id res chain seq x y z
N ARG A 1 15.97 28.87 11.81
CA ARG A 1 14.89 28.00 12.33
C ARG A 1 15.57 26.73 12.82
N ASP A 2 15.11 26.17 13.94
CA ASP A 2 15.66 24.90 14.45
C ASP A 2 15.31 23.75 13.47
N LEU A 3 16.19 22.76 13.37
CA LEU A 3 16.10 21.65 12.40
C LEU A 3 14.75 20.90 12.49
N PRO A 4 14.20 20.60 13.69
CA PRO A 4 12.87 19.99 13.81
C PRO A 4 11.77 20.82 13.15
N ALA A 5 11.81 22.15 13.28
CA ALA A 5 10.80 23.02 12.67
C ALA A 5 10.87 23.04 11.14
N LEU A 6 12.08 22.92 10.57
CA LEU A 6 12.27 22.77 9.13
C LEU A 6 11.80 21.40 8.64
N PHE A 7 12.00 20.36 9.43
CA PHE A 7 11.52 19.02 9.15
C PHE A 7 9.98 18.97 9.14
N GLU A 8 9.29 19.56 10.13
CA GLU A 8 7.82 19.64 10.12
C GLU A 8 7.31 20.41 8.88
N GLN A 9 7.97 21.50 8.49
CA GLN A 9 7.60 22.24 7.28
C GLN A 9 7.85 21.46 5.99
N ALA A 10 8.90 20.64 5.94
CA ALA A 10 9.14 19.75 4.82
C ALA A 10 8.06 18.68 4.74
N ALA A 11 7.69 18.12 5.90
CA ALA A 11 6.60 17.16 6.03
C ALA A 11 5.28 17.77 5.55
N GLU A 12 5.00 19.04 5.89
CA GLU A 12 3.84 19.80 5.43
C GLU A 12 3.72 19.98 3.91
N ARG A 13 4.80 19.75 3.16
CA ARG A 13 4.79 19.85 1.68
C ARG A 13 4.52 18.53 0.99
N LEU A 14 4.67 17.40 1.67
CA LEU A 14 4.65 16.11 1.02
C LEU A 14 3.36 15.82 0.20
N PRO A 15 2.14 16.20 0.65
CA PRO A 15 0.92 15.98 -0.14
C PRO A 15 0.95 16.62 -1.52
N SER A 16 1.47 17.85 -1.64
CA SER A 16 1.58 18.52 -2.94
C SER A 16 2.57 17.86 -3.90
N LEU A 17 3.43 16.97 -3.38
CA LEU A 17 4.47 16.29 -4.14
C LEU A 17 4.08 14.85 -4.51
N LEU A 18 3.04 14.29 -3.90
CA LEU A 18 2.58 12.92 -4.16
C LEU A 18 2.38 12.62 -5.66
N PRO A 19 1.71 13.49 -6.46
CA PRO A 19 1.47 13.17 -7.86
C PRO A 19 2.72 13.19 -8.75
N ALA A 20 3.82 13.76 -8.28
CA ALA A 20 5.05 13.95 -9.05
C ALA A 20 6.23 13.10 -8.54
N ALA A 21 6.09 12.47 -7.37
CA ALA A 21 7.14 11.67 -6.74
C ALA A 21 7.02 10.20 -7.12
N SER A 22 8.15 9.53 -7.37
CA SER A 22 8.19 8.09 -7.57
C SER A 22 7.92 7.34 -6.27
N LYS A 23 7.50 6.09 -6.38
CA LYS A 23 7.26 5.19 -5.25
C LYS A 23 8.50 5.04 -4.36
N GLU A 24 9.69 4.91 -4.94
CA GLU A 24 10.94 4.81 -4.18
C GLU A 24 11.22 6.09 -3.40
N GLN A 25 10.92 7.25 -3.98
CA GLN A 25 11.08 8.55 -3.32
C GLN A 25 10.11 8.68 -2.14
N LEU A 26 8.87 8.24 -2.29
CA LEU A 26 7.86 8.24 -1.24
C LEU A 26 8.20 7.25 -0.11
N LEU A 27 8.64 6.04 -0.45
CA LEU A 27 9.11 5.03 0.50
C LEU A 27 10.34 5.51 1.28
N TYR A 28 11.29 6.17 0.60
CA TYR A 28 12.46 6.78 1.24
C TYR A 28 12.05 7.86 2.25
N LEU A 29 11.17 8.78 1.84
CA LEU A 29 10.67 9.85 2.71
C LEU A 29 9.92 9.27 3.91
N TYR A 30 9.07 8.27 3.69
CA TYR A 30 8.38 7.55 4.77
C TYR A 30 9.36 6.96 5.79
N ALA A 31 10.36 6.22 5.31
CA ALA A 31 11.34 5.58 6.16
C ALA A 31 12.13 6.60 7.00
N ARG A 32 12.56 7.71 6.40
CA ARG A 32 13.25 8.79 7.11
C ARG A 32 12.34 9.49 8.12
N TYR A 33 11.08 9.73 7.77
CA TYR A 33 10.11 10.27 8.72
C TYR A 33 9.89 9.35 9.93
N LYS A 34 9.69 8.04 9.68
CA LYS A 34 9.55 7.02 10.72
C LYS A 34 10.76 6.98 11.64
N GLN A 35 11.98 7.06 11.11
CA GLN A 35 13.19 7.14 11.94
C GLN A 35 13.21 8.36 12.87
N VAL A 36 12.78 9.53 12.37
CA VAL A 36 12.71 10.75 13.18
C VAL A 36 11.69 10.62 14.31
N LYS A 37 10.53 9.99 14.05
CA LYS A 37 9.42 9.91 15.02
C LYS A 37 9.51 8.73 15.97
N LEU A 38 9.95 7.56 15.49
CA LEU A 38 9.89 6.29 16.21
C LEU A 38 11.26 5.72 16.57
N GLY A 39 12.34 6.24 15.99
CA GLY A 39 13.71 5.82 16.32
C GLY A 39 14.26 4.72 15.40
N THR A 40 14.95 3.74 15.99
CA THR A 40 15.78 2.77 15.25
C THR A 40 14.96 1.72 14.49
N CYS A 41 15.57 1.17 13.44
CA CYS A 41 15.01 0.17 12.52
C CYS A 41 15.23 -1.27 13.02
N ASN A 42 15.58 -1.45 14.29
CA ASN A 42 15.79 -2.75 14.93
C ASN A 42 14.51 -3.35 15.51
N THR A 43 13.40 -3.11 14.82
CA THR A 43 12.13 -3.79 15.09
C THR A 43 12.13 -5.14 14.35
N PRO A 44 11.84 -6.26 15.04
CA PRO A 44 11.60 -7.53 14.37
C PRO A 44 10.44 -7.36 13.38
N LYS A 45 10.46 -8.11 12.26
CA LYS A 45 9.40 -8.10 11.24
C LYS A 45 8.03 -8.32 11.93
N PRO A 46 7.11 -7.34 11.93
CA PRO A 46 5.73 -7.53 12.37
C PRO A 46 5.11 -8.82 11.80
N GLY A 47 4.29 -9.49 12.60
CA GLY A 47 3.66 -10.77 12.23
C GLY A 47 2.58 -10.63 11.15
N PHE A 48 2.14 -9.41 10.84
CA PHE A 48 1.20 -9.11 9.76
C PHE A 48 1.73 -7.93 8.95
N PHE A 49 1.81 -8.11 7.63
CA PHE A 49 2.07 -7.07 6.65
C PHE A 49 1.09 -7.23 5.50
N ASP A 50 0.39 -6.17 5.15
CA ASP A 50 -0.09 -5.98 3.80
C ASP A 50 1.13 -5.77 2.87
N PHE A 51 0.99 -6.01 1.56
CA PHE A 51 2.05 -5.86 0.56
C PHE A 51 2.72 -4.48 0.62
N GLU A 52 1.92 -3.45 0.91
CA GLU A 52 2.39 -2.09 1.08
C GLU A 52 3.21 -1.91 2.38
N GLY A 53 2.77 -2.52 3.47
CA GLY A 53 3.49 -2.55 4.75
C GLY A 53 4.81 -3.32 4.65
N LYS A 54 4.85 -4.42 3.88
CA LYS A 54 6.09 -5.16 3.59
C LYS A 54 7.10 -4.25 2.88
N GLN A 55 6.70 -3.59 1.80
CA GLN A 55 7.58 -2.66 1.07
C GLN A 55 8.06 -1.49 1.93
N LYS A 56 7.18 -0.92 2.77
CA LYS A 56 7.54 0.12 3.74
C LYS A 56 8.55 -0.35 4.77
N TRP A 57 8.37 -1.55 5.30
CA TRP A 57 9.29 -2.12 6.27
C TRP A 57 10.63 -2.46 5.63
N GLU A 58 10.64 -3.02 4.41
CA GLU A 58 11.85 -3.30 3.65
C GLU A 58 12.62 -2.02 3.33
N ALA A 59 11.93 -0.97 2.84
CA ALA A 59 12.54 0.34 2.61
C ALA A 59 13.10 0.94 3.90
N TRP A 60 12.37 0.84 5.02
CA TRP A 60 12.83 1.31 6.31
C TRP A 60 14.05 0.53 6.81
N LYS A 61 14.07 -0.79 6.62
CA LYS A 61 15.18 -1.66 7.01
C LYS A 61 16.42 -1.45 6.14
N ALA A 62 16.25 -1.26 4.84
CA ALA A 62 17.33 -1.06 3.87
C ALA A 62 18.15 0.20 4.15
N LEU A 63 17.53 1.24 4.71
CA LEU A 63 18.21 2.51 5.02
C LEU A 63 19.14 2.47 6.23
N GLY A 64 19.06 1.44 7.08
CA GLY A 64 19.87 1.28 8.28
C GLY A 64 19.63 2.35 9.35
N ASP A 65 20.19 2.14 10.55
CA ASP A 65 20.05 3.07 11.66
C ASP A 65 20.84 4.35 11.43
N THR A 66 20.22 5.51 11.72
CA THR A 66 20.89 6.81 11.72
C THR A 66 20.36 7.68 12.85
N SER A 67 21.07 8.76 13.16
CA SER A 67 20.63 9.69 14.20
C SER A 67 19.37 10.46 13.74
N PRO A 68 18.44 10.83 14.66
CA PRO A 68 17.28 11.64 14.30
C PRO A 68 17.67 12.96 13.61
N HIS A 69 18.81 13.55 13.99
CA HIS A 69 19.34 14.76 13.35
C HIS A 69 19.68 14.52 11.87
N GLN A 70 20.39 13.42 11.57
CA GLN A 70 20.75 13.05 10.20
C GLN A 70 19.50 12.68 9.38
N ALA A 71 18.56 11.93 9.97
CA ALA A 71 17.31 11.58 9.31
C ALA A 71 16.47 12.82 8.94
N MET A 72 16.40 13.83 9.82
CA MET A 72 15.74 15.11 9.52
C MET A 72 16.43 15.84 8.35
N GLN A 73 17.76 15.91 8.35
CA GLN A 73 18.50 16.57 7.26
C GLN A 73 18.28 15.88 5.92
N GLU A 74 18.34 14.56 5.89
CA GLU A 74 18.10 13.75 4.70
C GLU A 74 16.67 13.87 4.19
N TYR A 75 15.69 13.87 5.09
CA TYR A 75 14.29 14.08 4.75
C TYR A 75 14.08 15.45 4.07
N ILE A 76 14.58 16.52 4.70
CA ILE A 76 14.50 17.89 4.15
C ILE A 76 15.21 17.97 2.79
N ALA A 77 16.37 17.34 2.65
CA ALA A 77 17.12 17.32 1.40
C ALA A 77 16.36 16.59 0.28
N ALA A 78 15.69 15.48 0.59
CA ALA A 78 14.86 14.76 -0.36
C ALA A 78 13.63 15.57 -0.79
N VAL A 79 12.92 16.23 0.14
CA VAL A 79 11.81 17.13 -0.20
C VAL A 79 12.28 18.27 -1.11
N LYS A 80 13.46 18.88 -0.85
CA LYS A 80 14.04 19.90 -1.73
C LYS A 80 14.43 19.41 -3.12
N LYS A 81 14.76 18.12 -3.27
CA LYS A 81 15.05 17.53 -4.58
C LYS A 81 13.76 17.33 -5.37
N LEU A 82 12.68 16.95 -4.70
CA LEU A 82 11.34 16.81 -5.31
C LEU A 82 10.72 18.16 -5.65
N ASP A 83 10.94 19.17 -4.82
CA ASP A 83 10.52 20.54 -5.07
C ASP A 83 11.71 21.51 -4.91
N PRO A 84 12.48 21.75 -5.99
CA PRO A 84 13.57 22.72 -5.98
C PRO A 84 13.10 24.15 -5.75
N SER A 85 11.80 24.45 -5.98
CA SER A 85 11.22 25.77 -5.79
C SER A 85 10.85 26.06 -4.33
N TRP A 86 10.76 25.01 -3.50
CA TRP A 86 10.42 25.13 -2.09
C TRP A 86 11.53 25.85 -1.32
N ASN A 87 11.20 27.03 -0.81
CA ASN A 87 12.04 27.76 0.12
C ASN A 87 11.43 27.77 1.54
N PRO A 88 12.04 27.09 2.52
CA PRO A 88 11.56 27.11 3.90
C PRO A 88 11.71 28.47 4.59
N GLN A 89 12.29 29.48 3.94
CA GLN A 89 12.52 30.82 4.50
C GLN A 89 11.34 31.80 4.27
N THR A 90 10.39 31.49 3.38
CA THR A 90 9.22 32.35 3.12
C THR A 90 7.98 31.86 3.90
N PRO A 91 7.34 32.70 4.74
CA PRO A 91 6.11 32.32 5.42
C PRO A 91 4.94 32.36 4.44
N GLU A 92 4.38 31.20 4.10
CA GLU A 92 3.08 31.12 3.42
C GLU A 92 1.96 31.49 4.41
N LYS A 93 0.94 32.18 3.90
CA LYS A 93 -0.14 32.77 4.71
C LYS A 93 -0.94 31.67 5.41
N ARG A 94 -0.90 31.72 6.74
CA ARG A 94 -1.66 30.87 7.67
C ARG A 94 -3.17 31.07 7.46
N GLY A 95 -3.83 30.14 6.78
CA GLY A 95 -5.29 30.05 6.75
C GLY A 95 -5.80 29.38 8.03
N LYS A 96 -6.38 30.19 8.94
CA LYS A 96 -7.13 29.87 10.17
C LYS A 96 -6.74 28.58 10.92
N GLU A 97 -6.03 28.78 12.03
CA GLU A 97 -5.75 27.79 13.08
C GLU A 97 -7.04 27.27 13.73
N SER A 98 -7.14 25.94 13.87
CA SER A 98 -7.93 25.30 14.93
C SER A 98 -6.99 24.45 15.80
N LYS A 99 -7.32 24.40 17.09
CA LYS A 99 -6.43 24.12 18.22
C LYS A 99 -5.78 22.72 18.20
N THR A 100 -4.55 22.70 18.71
CA THR A 100 -3.62 21.59 18.91
C THR A 100 -4.17 20.40 19.71
N VAL A 101 -4.04 19.20 19.13
CA VAL A 101 -3.72 17.94 19.84
C VAL A 101 -2.61 17.25 19.02
N PHE A 102 -1.73 16.56 19.74
CA PHE A 102 -0.47 15.91 19.35
C PHE A 102 -0.47 15.25 17.94
N GLY A 103 0.46 15.67 17.06
CA GLY A 103 0.65 15.12 15.71
C GLY A 103 0.27 16.12 14.61
N GLY A 104 1.26 16.77 13.99
CA GLY A 104 1.02 17.78 12.95
C GLY A 104 0.33 17.21 11.70
N PRO A 105 -0.35 18.06 10.90
CA PRO A 105 -1.45 17.62 10.00
C PRO A 105 -1.04 16.92 8.71
N VAL A 106 0.24 16.57 8.49
CA VAL A 106 0.68 16.36 7.09
C VAL A 106 1.49 15.09 6.84
N ILE A 107 1.77 14.32 7.88
CA ILE A 107 2.25 12.93 7.70
C ILE A 107 1.20 11.93 8.21
N SER A 108 0.08 12.44 8.70
CA SER A 108 -1.07 11.62 9.09
C SER A 108 -1.69 10.97 7.83
N SER A 109 -1.72 11.70 6.69
CA SER A 109 -2.15 11.20 5.38
C SER A 109 -1.29 10.09 4.79
N LEU A 110 -0.07 9.86 5.31
CA LEU A 110 0.69 8.71 4.87
C LEU A 110 0.23 7.47 5.62
N TYR A 111 0.43 7.28 6.93
CA TYR A 111 0.08 5.98 7.53
C TYR A 111 -0.18 6.04 9.03
N GLN A 112 -1.38 6.48 9.42
CA GLN A 112 -2.06 5.94 10.61
C GLN A 112 -3.10 4.92 10.16
N GLU A 113 -2.96 3.69 10.68
CA GLU A 113 -4.06 2.76 10.83
C GLU A 113 -5.26 3.54 11.40
N GLU A 114 -6.38 3.51 10.67
CA GLU A 114 -7.66 4.17 10.97
C GLU A 114 -7.66 5.72 11.01
N GLU A 115 -7.16 6.39 9.95
CA GLU A 115 -7.61 7.77 9.68
C GLU A 115 -8.88 7.77 8.85
N ILE A 116 -9.95 8.27 9.48
CA ILE A 116 -11.27 8.51 8.93
C ILE A 116 -11.13 9.45 7.71
N ILE A 117 -10.91 8.89 6.52
CA ILE A 117 -11.29 9.57 5.28
C ILE A 117 -12.74 9.97 5.49
N ARG A 118 -13.06 11.26 5.37
CA ARG A 118 -14.44 11.70 5.50
C ARG A 118 -15.27 10.88 4.53
N GLU A 119 -16.42 10.37 4.94
CA GLU A 119 -17.22 9.45 4.11
C GLU A 119 -17.52 10.03 2.71
N GLU A 120 -17.52 11.36 2.59
CA GLU A 120 -17.68 12.12 1.35
C GLU A 120 -16.52 11.98 0.33
N ASP A 121 -15.30 11.67 0.79
CA ASP A 121 -14.10 11.58 -0.05
C ASP A 121 -13.65 10.13 -0.31
N LYS A 122 -14.30 9.14 0.33
CA LYS A 122 -13.97 7.72 0.16
C LYS A 122 -14.30 7.25 -1.26
N ASN A 123 -13.34 6.60 -1.89
CA ASN A 123 -13.57 5.87 -3.13
C ASN A 123 -13.83 4.38 -2.83
N ILE A 124 -14.14 3.60 -3.87
CA ILE A 124 -14.47 2.17 -3.72
C ILE A 124 -13.33 1.35 -3.11
N PHE A 125 -12.07 1.71 -3.37
CA PHE A 125 -10.90 0.99 -2.86
C PHE A 125 -10.71 1.21 -1.35
N ASP A 126 -11.12 2.36 -0.82
CA ASP A 126 -11.11 2.61 0.62
C ASP A 126 -12.09 1.65 1.33
N TYR A 127 -13.31 1.53 0.80
CA TYR A 127 -14.29 0.56 1.30
C TYR A 127 -13.82 -0.90 1.16
N CYS A 128 -13.10 -1.21 0.09
CA CYS A 128 -12.49 -2.53 -0.11
C CYS A 128 -11.42 -2.82 0.95
N ARG A 129 -10.53 -1.85 1.22
CA ARG A 129 -9.45 -1.94 2.20
C ARG A 129 -9.98 -2.14 3.62
N GLU A 130 -11.07 -1.44 3.95
CA GLU A 130 -11.77 -1.50 5.23
C GLU A 130 -12.66 -2.74 5.41
N ASN A 131 -12.70 -3.65 4.42
CA ASN A 131 -13.59 -4.81 4.40
C ASN A 131 -15.09 -4.44 4.52
N ASN A 132 -15.51 -3.31 3.96
CA ASN A 132 -16.91 -2.91 3.94
C ASN A 132 -17.66 -3.64 2.81
N ILE A 133 -17.91 -4.93 3.04
CA ILE A 133 -18.53 -5.85 2.07
C ILE A 133 -19.89 -5.32 1.60
N ASP A 134 -20.70 -4.79 2.53
CA ASP A 134 -22.02 -4.25 2.24
C ASP A 134 -21.98 -3.11 1.21
N TYR A 135 -21.07 -2.15 1.41
CA TYR A 135 -20.94 -1.03 0.48
C TYR A 135 -20.41 -1.48 -0.87
N VAL A 136 -19.32 -2.28 -0.87
CA VAL A 136 -18.70 -2.77 -2.10
C VAL A 136 -19.71 -3.58 -2.93
N THR A 137 -20.45 -4.49 -2.29
CA THR A 137 -21.49 -5.30 -2.93
C THR A 137 -22.59 -4.42 -3.54
N LYS A 138 -23.11 -3.45 -2.78
CA LYS A 138 -24.15 -2.53 -3.27
C LYS A 138 -23.67 -1.68 -4.43
N ALA A 139 -22.42 -1.19 -4.37
CA ALA A 139 -21.82 -0.38 -5.43
C ALA A 139 -21.70 -1.16 -6.76
N ILE A 140 -21.24 -2.42 -6.68
CA ILE A 140 -21.13 -3.32 -7.83
C ILE A 140 -22.52 -3.70 -8.38
N GLN A 141 -23.43 -4.15 -7.53
CA GLN A 141 -24.78 -4.58 -7.94
C GLN A 141 -25.62 -3.45 -8.55
N SER A 142 -25.43 -2.22 -8.07
CA SER A 142 -26.07 -1.04 -8.64
C SER A 142 -25.45 -0.58 -9.97
N LYS A 143 -24.41 -1.28 -10.47
CA LYS A 143 -23.65 -0.96 -11.68
C LYS A 143 -23.05 0.44 -11.68
N LYS A 144 -22.87 1.03 -10.48
CA LYS A 144 -22.16 2.31 -10.31
C LYS A 144 -20.65 2.12 -10.43
N VAL A 145 -20.18 0.93 -10.09
CA VAL A 145 -18.77 0.55 -10.11
C VAL A 145 -18.66 -0.77 -10.85
N ASP A 146 -17.70 -0.86 -11.77
CA ASP A 146 -17.29 -2.13 -12.37
C ASP A 146 -16.54 -2.96 -11.32
N VAL A 147 -16.86 -4.25 -11.20
CA VAL A 147 -16.15 -5.17 -10.29
C VAL A 147 -14.64 -5.24 -10.60
N ASN A 148 -14.28 -5.00 -11.86
CA ASN A 148 -12.90 -5.01 -12.36
C ASN A 148 -12.27 -3.60 -12.42
N VAL A 149 -12.87 -2.61 -11.74
CA VAL A 149 -12.28 -1.28 -11.63
C VAL A 149 -10.88 -1.36 -11.02
N THR A 150 -9.94 -0.63 -11.60
CA THR A 150 -8.55 -0.55 -11.14
C THR A 150 -8.21 0.82 -10.59
N ASP A 151 -7.31 0.87 -9.61
CA ASP A 151 -6.72 2.12 -9.16
C ASP A 151 -5.62 2.61 -10.13
N GLU A 152 -4.91 3.67 -9.76
CA GLU A 152 -3.84 4.27 -10.57
C GLU A 152 -2.64 3.33 -10.80
N GLU A 153 -2.51 2.29 -9.96
CA GLU A 153 -1.47 1.26 -10.04
C GLU A 153 -1.97 0.01 -10.79
N GLY A 154 -3.16 0.06 -11.39
CA GLY A 154 -3.76 -1.07 -12.09
C GLY A 154 -4.34 -2.14 -11.17
N ARG A 155 -4.40 -1.91 -9.85
CA ARG A 155 -4.90 -2.91 -8.90
C ARG A 155 -6.42 -2.91 -8.88
N ALA A 156 -7.01 -4.03 -9.31
CA ALA A 156 -8.43 -4.31 -9.12
C ALA A 156 -8.82 -4.52 -7.65
N LEU A 157 -10.12 -4.43 -7.33
CA LEU A 157 -10.66 -4.73 -5.99
C LEU A 157 -10.23 -6.11 -5.47
N LEU A 158 -10.12 -7.10 -6.36
CA LEU A 158 -9.70 -8.45 -5.99
C LEU A 158 -8.26 -8.49 -5.46
N HIS A 159 -7.34 -7.68 -6.00
CA HIS A 159 -5.97 -7.54 -5.46
C HIS A 159 -6.01 -7.03 -4.02
N TRP A 160 -6.75 -5.95 -3.77
CA TRP A 160 -6.89 -5.36 -2.44
C TRP A 160 -7.50 -6.33 -1.41
N ALA A 161 -8.52 -7.10 -1.81
CA ALA A 161 -9.12 -8.10 -0.93
C ALA A 161 -8.14 -9.25 -0.60
N CYS A 162 -7.33 -9.68 -1.57
CA CYS A 162 -6.32 -10.72 -1.38
C CYS A 162 -5.14 -10.23 -0.55
N ASP A 163 -4.66 -9.01 -0.81
CA ASP A 163 -3.60 -8.34 -0.04
C ASP A 163 -3.92 -8.26 1.45
N ARG A 164 -5.18 -8.01 1.78
CA ARG A 164 -5.66 -7.81 3.15
C ARG A 164 -6.13 -9.07 3.86
N GLY A 165 -6.24 -10.19 3.15
CA GLY A 165 -6.76 -11.43 3.72
C GLY A 165 -8.29 -11.45 3.89
N HIS A 166 -9.02 -10.59 3.17
CA HIS A 166 -10.47 -10.45 3.28
C HIS A 166 -11.21 -11.53 2.49
N LYS A 167 -11.11 -12.80 2.93
CA LYS A 167 -11.66 -13.97 2.21
C LYS A 167 -13.14 -13.85 1.81
N GLU A 168 -13.98 -13.32 2.69
CA GLU A 168 -15.41 -13.16 2.39
C GLU A 168 -15.60 -12.13 1.26
N LEU A 169 -14.85 -11.03 1.29
CA LEU A 169 -14.87 -10.04 0.22
C LEU A 169 -14.34 -10.62 -1.10
N VAL A 170 -13.27 -11.44 -1.06
CA VAL A 170 -12.79 -12.19 -2.24
C VAL A 170 -13.92 -13.04 -2.82
N SER A 171 -14.63 -13.79 -1.99
CA SER A 171 -15.76 -14.62 -2.40
C SER A 171 -16.87 -13.81 -3.06
N VAL A 172 -17.23 -12.67 -2.48
CA VAL A 172 -18.24 -11.74 -3.02
C VAL A 172 -17.80 -11.18 -4.37
N LEU A 173 -16.56 -10.73 -4.50
CA LEU A 173 -16.04 -10.19 -5.77
C LEU A 173 -16.10 -11.24 -6.88
N LEU A 174 -15.66 -12.48 -6.60
CA LEU A 174 -15.72 -13.60 -7.55
C LEU A 174 -17.16 -13.96 -7.93
N GLN A 175 -18.09 -13.98 -6.96
CA GLN A 175 -19.52 -14.20 -7.24
C GLN A 175 -20.14 -13.11 -8.13
N ASN A 176 -19.58 -11.89 -8.11
CA ASN A 176 -19.97 -10.79 -8.99
C ASN A 176 -19.13 -10.75 -10.29
N ALA A 177 -18.51 -11.88 -10.67
CA ALA A 177 -17.74 -12.04 -11.91
C ALA A 177 -16.50 -11.14 -12.00
N ALA A 178 -15.81 -10.92 -10.89
CA ALA A 178 -14.45 -10.39 -10.91
C ALA A 178 -13.55 -11.27 -11.80
N ASP A 179 -12.78 -10.66 -12.68
CA ASP A 179 -11.76 -11.35 -13.45
C ASP A 179 -10.59 -11.67 -12.52
N VAL A 180 -10.41 -12.96 -12.27
CA VAL A 180 -9.42 -13.51 -11.34
C VAL A 180 -7.98 -13.35 -11.84
N ASN A 181 -7.79 -13.10 -13.14
CA ASN A 181 -6.49 -13.09 -13.82
C ASN A 181 -6.04 -11.68 -14.25
N ILE A 182 -6.69 -10.62 -13.78
CA ILE A 182 -6.21 -9.24 -13.99
C ILE A 182 -4.77 -9.14 -13.45
N GLN A 183 -3.90 -8.54 -14.25
CA GLN A 183 -2.54 -8.16 -13.86
C GLN A 183 -2.51 -6.66 -13.58
N ASP A 184 -1.95 -6.27 -12.44
CA ASP A 184 -1.73 -4.87 -12.09
C ASP A 184 -0.57 -4.24 -12.90
N GLY A 185 -0.22 -3.00 -12.55
CA GLY A 185 0.86 -2.25 -13.18
C GLY A 185 2.25 -2.90 -13.10
N GLU A 186 2.44 -3.90 -12.24
CA GLU A 186 3.68 -4.68 -12.09
C GLU A 186 3.51 -6.12 -12.64
N GLY A 187 2.41 -6.40 -13.33
CA GLY A 187 2.12 -7.74 -13.84
C GLY A 187 1.61 -8.72 -12.78
N GLN A 188 1.37 -8.28 -11.54
CA GLN A 188 0.98 -9.17 -10.45
C GLN A 188 -0.52 -9.43 -10.49
N THR A 189 -0.92 -10.69 -10.31
CA THR A 189 -2.32 -11.11 -10.21
C THR A 189 -2.77 -11.21 -8.75
N ALA A 190 -4.08 -11.29 -8.49
CA ALA A 190 -4.63 -11.55 -7.16
C ALA A 190 -3.99 -12.79 -6.48
N LEU A 191 -3.59 -13.79 -7.27
CA LEU A 191 -2.90 -15.00 -6.79
C LEU A 191 -1.48 -14.69 -6.29
N HIS A 192 -0.74 -13.77 -6.91
CA HIS A 192 0.57 -13.31 -6.42
C HIS A 192 0.44 -12.63 -5.05
N TYR A 193 -0.58 -11.77 -4.88
CA TYR A 193 -0.84 -11.10 -3.60
C TYR A 193 -1.20 -12.10 -2.50
N ALA A 194 -2.14 -13.02 -2.75
CA ALA A 194 -2.54 -14.03 -1.78
C ALA A 194 -1.38 -14.96 -1.38
N ALA A 195 -0.52 -15.32 -2.34
CA ALA A 195 0.67 -16.14 -2.08
C ALA A 195 1.72 -15.39 -1.26
N THR A 196 2.03 -14.14 -1.63
CA THR A 196 3.01 -13.29 -0.92
C THR A 196 2.60 -12.99 0.52
N CYS A 197 1.29 -12.81 0.75
CA CYS A 197 0.73 -12.57 2.08
C CYS A 197 0.43 -13.87 2.86
N GLU A 198 0.75 -15.04 2.29
CA GLU A 198 0.65 -16.34 2.95
C GLU A 198 -0.78 -16.77 3.31
N PHE A 199 -1.79 -16.32 2.56
CA PHE A 199 -3.20 -16.68 2.77
C PHE A 199 -3.62 -17.92 1.97
N LEU A 200 -3.23 -19.10 2.46
CA LEU A 200 -3.49 -20.38 1.80
C LEU A 200 -4.97 -20.58 1.41
N ASP A 201 -5.90 -20.20 2.26
CA ASP A 201 -7.32 -20.43 2.02
C ASP A 201 -7.92 -19.47 0.97
N ILE A 202 -7.30 -18.31 0.76
CA ILE A 202 -7.61 -17.41 -0.36
C ILE A 202 -6.94 -17.93 -1.64
N VAL A 203 -5.72 -18.45 -1.57
CA VAL A 203 -5.05 -19.09 -2.71
C VAL A 203 -5.91 -20.24 -3.26
N GLU A 204 -6.36 -21.15 -2.39
CA GLU A 204 -7.23 -22.26 -2.78
C GLU A 204 -8.55 -21.77 -3.40
N LEU A 205 -9.14 -20.71 -2.83
CA LEU A 205 -10.37 -20.11 -3.35
C LEU A 205 -10.17 -19.52 -4.76
N LEU A 206 -9.08 -18.79 -4.98
CA LEU A 206 -8.75 -18.21 -6.29
C LEU A 206 -8.50 -19.31 -7.34
N LEU A 207 -7.77 -20.36 -6.99
CA LEU A 207 -7.52 -21.51 -7.87
C LEU A 207 -8.83 -22.22 -8.25
N GLN A 208 -9.74 -22.42 -7.29
CA GLN A 208 -11.08 -22.96 -7.56
C GLN A 208 -11.92 -22.06 -8.47
N ALA A 209 -11.67 -20.75 -8.44
CA ALA A 209 -12.32 -19.77 -9.30
C ALA A 209 -11.64 -19.61 -10.68
N GLY A 210 -10.63 -20.43 -11.00
CA GLY A 210 -9.97 -20.43 -12.31
C GLY A 210 -8.79 -19.45 -12.43
N ALA A 211 -8.17 -19.07 -11.31
CA ALA A 211 -6.90 -18.35 -11.35
C ALA A 211 -5.83 -19.19 -12.07
N ASP A 212 -5.08 -18.56 -12.98
CA ASP A 212 -3.98 -19.20 -13.70
C ASP A 212 -2.68 -19.01 -12.91
N PRO A 213 -2.13 -20.07 -12.27
CA PRO A 213 -0.86 -20.00 -11.56
C PRO A 213 0.36 -19.91 -12.49
N GLY A 214 0.17 -19.99 -13.81
CA GLY A 214 1.21 -19.86 -14.83
C GLY A 214 1.47 -18.42 -15.28
N LEU A 215 0.68 -17.44 -14.84
CA LEU A 215 0.89 -16.03 -15.15
C LEU A 215 2.10 -15.50 -14.39
N ARG A 216 2.99 -14.82 -15.12
CA ARG A 216 4.21 -14.22 -14.57
C ARG A 216 4.03 -12.72 -14.40
N ASP A 217 4.60 -12.18 -13.33
CA ASP A 217 4.74 -10.74 -13.13
C ASP A 217 5.83 -10.13 -14.04
N GLN A 218 6.07 -8.82 -13.94
CA GLN A 218 7.08 -8.13 -14.74
C GLN A 218 8.52 -8.53 -14.43
N GLU A 219 8.79 -9.04 -13.22
CA GLU A 219 10.10 -9.62 -12.88
C GLU A 219 10.25 -11.05 -13.43
N GLY A 220 9.17 -11.60 -14.00
CA GLY A 220 9.11 -12.94 -14.52
C GLY A 220 8.85 -13.98 -13.45
N CYS A 221 8.44 -13.60 -12.24
CA CYS A 221 8.14 -14.52 -11.13
C CYS A 221 6.72 -15.09 -11.27
N LEU A 222 6.55 -16.36 -10.87
CA LEU A 222 5.26 -17.01 -10.70
C LEU A 222 4.72 -16.80 -9.27
N PRO A 223 3.40 -16.97 -9.03
CA PRO A 223 2.84 -16.95 -7.68
C PRO A 223 3.51 -17.92 -6.70
N GLU A 224 4.04 -19.05 -7.18
CA GLU A 224 4.70 -20.03 -6.31
C GLU A 224 6.11 -19.60 -5.88
N GLU A 225 6.72 -18.67 -6.62
CA GLU A 225 8.09 -18.18 -6.39
C GLU A 225 8.12 -17.00 -5.42
N VAL A 226 6.96 -16.38 -5.14
CA VAL A 226 6.83 -15.21 -4.23
C VAL A 226 6.41 -15.58 -2.79
N THR A 227 6.18 -16.87 -2.52
CA THR A 227 5.75 -17.39 -1.21
C THR A 227 6.85 -18.21 -0.52
N ASP A 228 6.92 -18.14 0.80
CA ASP A 228 7.80 -18.98 1.63
C ASP A 228 7.05 -20.24 2.16
N SER A 229 5.71 -20.30 2.05
CA SER A 229 4.92 -21.43 2.51
C SER A 229 4.94 -22.60 1.55
N LYS A 230 5.51 -23.71 2.03
CA LYS A 230 5.45 -25.00 1.34
C LYS A 230 4.03 -25.47 1.05
N ALA A 231 3.03 -25.06 1.84
CA ALA A 231 1.65 -25.47 1.60
C ALA A 231 1.07 -24.72 0.39
N ILE A 232 1.36 -23.43 0.28
CA ILE A 232 0.93 -22.59 -0.85
C ILE A 232 1.65 -23.01 -2.12
N THR A 233 2.97 -23.21 -2.08
CA THR A 233 3.73 -23.76 -3.22
C THR A 233 3.11 -25.05 -3.74
N ARG A 234 2.74 -25.99 -2.84
CA ARG A 234 2.09 -27.25 -3.24
C ARG A 234 0.73 -27.04 -3.88
N ALA A 235 -0.10 -26.14 -3.32
CA ALA A 235 -1.41 -25.84 -3.88
C ALA A 235 -1.29 -25.27 -5.31
N LEU A 236 -0.36 -24.35 -5.51
CA LEU A 236 -0.11 -23.73 -6.82
C LEU A 236 0.42 -24.75 -7.85
N GLN A 237 1.32 -25.65 -7.45
CA GLN A 237 1.84 -26.70 -8.32
C GLN A 237 0.79 -27.73 -8.76
N GLN A 238 -0.19 -28.03 -7.89
CA GLN A 238 -1.28 -28.96 -8.21
C GLN A 238 -2.22 -28.41 -9.28
N HIS A 239 -2.31 -27.08 -9.40
CA HIS A 239 -3.19 -26.39 -10.34
C HIS A 239 -2.43 -25.79 -11.55
N GLY A 240 -1.14 -26.10 -11.71
CA GLY A 240 -0.28 -25.61 -12.80
C GLY A 240 -0.69 -26.10 -14.20
N PRO A 241 -0.30 -25.38 -15.27
CA PRO A 241 -0.65 -25.74 -16.64
C PRO A 241 -0.07 -27.11 -17.02
N GLY A 242 -0.95 -28.10 -17.22
CA GLY A 242 -0.58 -29.43 -17.72
C GLY A 242 -1.02 -30.63 -16.89
N GLN A 243 -1.87 -30.49 -15.88
CA GLN A 243 -2.53 -31.64 -15.25
C GLN A 243 -3.96 -31.84 -15.77
N PRO A 244 -4.36 -33.10 -16.05
CA PRO A 244 -5.62 -33.47 -16.71
C PRO A 244 -6.87 -33.28 -15.86
#